data_AF-A0A0R3QDE4-F1
#
_entry.id   AF-A0A0R3QDE4-F1
#
_cell.length_a   1.000
_cell.length_b   1.000
_cell.length_c   1.000
_cell.angle_alpha   90.00
_cell.angle_beta   90.00
_cell.angle_gamma   90.00
#
_symmetry.space_group_name_H-M   'P 1'
#
loop_
_entity.id
_entity.type
_entity.pdbx_description
1 polymer ?
#
loop_
_entity_poly.entity_id
_entity_poly.type
_entity_poly.pdbx_seq_one_letter_code
_entity_poly.pdbx_strand_id
1 'polypeptide(L)'
;LPVCIRASYDNLSPEKAYIIFNGIMMFLWIGLKVSQDWMQDVFNSNSVAHLNVDNHVVPERDNARSRALRYVINRVNLNRLRHMKLFLIRQQDALEAWMKKFLVEDRTSSMPSYVDYLCNIHREIRSLLT
;
A
#
# COMPACT_ATOMS: atom_id res chain seq x y z
N LEU A 1 -7.30 -14.78 1.04
CA LEU A 1 -6.57 -13.49 0.91
C LEU A 1 -6.52 -12.87 2.31
N PRO A 2 -5.47 -12.11 2.66
CA PRO A 2 -5.42 -11.38 3.93
C PRO A 2 -6.59 -10.41 4.08
N VAL A 3 -6.96 -10.08 5.33
CA VAL A 3 -8.02 -9.11 5.63
C VAL A 3 -7.58 -7.71 5.20
N CYS A 4 -8.48 -6.96 4.56
CA CYS A 4 -8.24 -5.58 4.16
C CYS A 4 -8.28 -4.65 5.38
N ILE A 5 -7.47 -3.60 5.35
CA ILE A 5 -7.44 -2.54 6.36
C ILE A 5 -7.86 -1.21 5.71
N ARG A 6 -8.27 -0.24 6.55
CA ARG A 6 -8.67 1.10 6.09
C ARG A 6 -7.48 1.83 5.43
N ALA A 7 -7.77 2.58 4.38
CA ALA A 7 -6.78 3.26 3.54
C ALA A 7 -6.32 4.58 4.16
N SER A 8 -5.62 4.47 5.29
CA SER A 8 -4.99 5.56 6.04
C SER A 8 -3.57 5.16 6.41
N TYR A 9 -2.64 6.12 6.37
CA TYR A 9 -1.24 5.91 6.72
C TYR A 9 -1.06 5.47 8.17
N ASP A 10 -1.96 5.87 9.07
CA ASP A 10 -1.93 5.49 10.49
C ASP A 10 -2.10 3.98 10.70
N ASN A 11 -2.68 3.27 9.73
CA ASN A 11 -2.81 1.82 9.77
C ASN A 11 -1.56 1.07 9.23
N LEU A 12 -0.57 1.78 8.69
CA LEU A 12 0.64 1.18 8.13
C LEU A 12 1.73 1.07 9.20
N SER A 13 1.88 -0.12 9.78
CA SER A 13 2.99 -0.42 10.69
C SER A 13 4.34 -0.50 9.95
N PRO A 14 5.42 0.11 10.47
CA PRO A 14 6.77 0.04 9.89
C PRO A 14 7.38 -1.38 9.92
N GLU A 15 6.80 -2.32 10.66
CA GLU A 15 7.29 -3.70 10.78
C GLU A 15 6.68 -4.64 9.74
N LYS A 16 5.75 -4.14 8.92
CA LYS A 16 4.97 -4.94 7.97
C LYS A 16 5.10 -4.39 6.55
N ALA A 17 4.69 -5.23 5.59
CA ALA A 17 4.52 -4.85 4.20
C ALA A 17 3.04 -4.92 3.82
N TYR A 18 2.59 -4.02 2.94
CA TYR A 18 1.20 -3.89 2.54
C TYR A 18 1.07 -3.81 1.02
N ILE A 19 0.04 -4.46 0.48
CA ILE A 19 -0.37 -4.27 -0.91
C ILE A 19 -1.52 -3.28 -0.93
N ILE A 20 -1.37 -2.23 -1.74
CA ILE A 20 -2.39 -1.20 -1.98
C ILE A 20 -2.69 -1.20 -3.47
N PHE A 21 -3.96 -1.23 -3.87
CA PHE A 21 -4.32 -1.24 -5.30
C PHE A 21 -5.67 -0.54 -5.52
N ASN A 22 -5.84 0.05 -6.70
CA ASN A 22 -7.08 0.76 -7.08
C ASN A 22 -7.71 0.24 -8.39
N GLY A 23 -7.21 -0.88 -8.92
CA GLY A 23 -7.67 -1.47 -10.17
C GLY A 23 -6.93 -1.00 -11.43
N ILE A 24 -6.12 0.05 -11.33
CA ILE A 24 -5.25 0.55 -12.41
C ILE A 24 -3.78 0.29 -12.06
N MET A 25 -3.40 0.56 -10.81
CA MET A 25 -2.04 0.36 -10.30
C MET A 25 -2.04 -0.36 -8.95
N MET A 26 -0.89 -0.95 -8.64
CA MET A 26 -0.63 -1.68 -7.40
C MET A 26 0.68 -1.18 -6.79
N PHE A 27 0.69 -0.99 -5.48
CA PHE A 27 1.85 -0.68 -4.67
C PHE A 27 2.12 -1.85 -3.73
N LEU A 28 3.39 -2.20 -3.57
CA LEU A 28 3.86 -2.97 -2.43
C LEU A 28 4.69 -2.03 -1.57
N TRP A 29 4.08 -1.53 -0.50
CA TRP A 29 4.75 -0.71 0.50
C TRP A 29 5.46 -1.60 1.51
N ILE A 30 6.71 -1.29 1.82
CA ILE A 30 7.57 -2.07 2.71
C ILE A 30 8.05 -1.14 3.82
N GLY A 31 7.63 -1.42 5.05
CA GLY A 31 8.06 -0.67 6.21
C GLY A 31 9.55 -0.84 6.49
N LEU A 32 10.19 0.17 7.08
CA LEU A 32 11.64 0.16 7.33
C LEU A 32 12.11 -0.90 8.34
N LYS A 33 11.20 -1.40 9.18
CA LYS A 33 11.47 -2.38 10.24
C LYS A 33 10.95 -3.79 9.90
N VAL A 34 10.61 -4.04 8.64
CA VAL A 34 10.24 -5.40 8.21
C VAL A 34 11.38 -6.36 8.51
N SER A 35 11.03 -7.55 9.03
CA SER A 35 12.02 -8.57 9.43
C SER A 35 12.98 -8.90 8.29
N GLN A 36 14.27 -9.02 8.62
CA GLN A 36 15.30 -9.42 7.67
C GLN A 36 15.00 -10.78 7.03
N ASP A 37 14.47 -11.74 7.78
CA ASP A 37 14.09 -13.05 7.22
C ASP A 37 13.06 -12.92 6.10
N TRP A 38 12.07 -12.04 6.26
CA TRP A 38 11.07 -11.81 5.22
C TRP A 38 11.68 -11.11 4.00
N MET A 39 12.56 -10.13 4.23
CA MET A 39 13.29 -9.44 3.15
C MET A 39 14.16 -10.42 2.36
N GLN A 40 14.83 -11.32 3.07
CA GLN A 40 15.62 -12.37 2.46
C GLN A 40 14.69 -13.30 1.68
N ASP A 41 13.69 -13.90 2.30
CA ASP A 41 12.78 -14.85 1.64
C ASP A 41 12.06 -14.27 0.42
N VAL A 42 11.66 -12.99 0.44
CA VAL A 42 10.88 -12.39 -0.64
C VAL A 42 11.76 -11.77 -1.72
N PHE A 43 12.83 -11.06 -1.34
CA PHE A 43 13.61 -10.22 -2.25
C PHE A 43 15.08 -10.63 -2.39
N ASN A 44 15.55 -11.61 -1.61
CA ASN A 44 16.97 -11.97 -1.52
C ASN A 44 17.87 -10.78 -1.12
N SER A 45 17.33 -9.92 -0.24
CA SER A 45 18.05 -8.76 0.26
C SER A 45 18.19 -8.82 1.78
N ASN A 46 19.36 -8.39 2.26
CA ASN A 46 19.71 -8.41 3.68
C ASN A 46 18.99 -7.30 4.49
N SER A 47 18.45 -6.27 3.83
CA SER A 47 17.71 -5.21 4.50
C SER A 47 16.81 -4.42 3.54
N VAL A 48 15.88 -3.66 4.09
CA VAL A 48 15.02 -2.74 3.30
C VAL A 48 15.86 -1.67 2.61
N ALA A 49 16.95 -1.21 3.23
CA ALA A 49 17.84 -0.19 2.67
C ALA A 49 18.53 -0.65 1.38
N HIS A 50 18.91 -1.93 1.31
CA HIS A 50 19.58 -2.53 0.15
C HIS A 50 18.60 -3.13 -0.87
N LEU A 51 17.29 -2.97 -0.68
CA LEU A 51 16.32 -3.44 -1.64
C LEU A 51 16.42 -2.61 -2.93
N ASN A 52 16.68 -3.29 -4.06
CA ASN A 52 16.55 -2.70 -5.38
C ASN A 52 15.06 -2.63 -5.75
N VAL A 53 14.53 -1.41 -5.89
CA VAL A 53 13.13 -1.15 -6.23
C VAL A 53 12.92 -0.74 -7.69
N ASP A 54 13.98 -0.55 -8.48
CA ASP A 54 13.93 0.09 -9.80
C ASP A 54 13.12 -0.71 -10.82
N ASN A 55 13.21 -2.04 -10.75
CA ASN A 55 12.50 -2.93 -11.67
C ASN A 55 11.03 -3.15 -11.27
N HIS A 56 10.63 -2.70 -10.07
CA HIS A 56 9.28 -2.86 -9.52
C HIS A 56 8.69 -4.29 -9.63
N VAL A 57 9.51 -5.32 -9.45
CA VAL A 57 9.11 -6.73 -9.56
C VAL A 57 9.41 -7.47 -8.26
N VAL A 58 8.47 -8.31 -7.82
CA VAL A 58 8.73 -9.30 -6.76
C VAL A 58 9.39 -10.52 -7.41
N PRO A 59 10.62 -10.88 -7.04
CA PRO A 59 11.32 -11.99 -7.68
C PRO A 59 10.66 -13.33 -7.34
N GLU A 60 10.74 -14.27 -8.28
CA GLU A 60 10.30 -15.63 -8.06
C GLU A 60 11.28 -16.36 -7.15
N ARG A 61 10.80 -16.76 -5.97
CA ARG A 61 11.56 -17.57 -5.02
C ARG A 61 10.78 -18.79 -4.56
N ASP A 62 11.49 -19.89 -4.38
CA ASP A 62 10.93 -21.18 -3.96
C ASP A 62 10.81 -21.27 -2.43
N ASN A 63 9.98 -20.42 -1.85
CA ASN A 63 9.62 -20.48 -0.44
C ASN A 63 8.18 -20.02 -0.21
N ALA A 64 7.63 -20.34 0.97
CA ALA A 64 6.24 -20.06 1.28
C ALA A 64 5.89 -18.56 1.25
N ARG A 65 6.80 -17.68 1.71
CA ARG A 65 6.53 -16.23 1.80
C ARG A 65 6.46 -15.56 0.42
N SER A 66 7.44 -15.82 -0.45
CA SER A 66 7.44 -15.33 -1.83
C SER A 66 6.24 -15.90 -2.61
N ARG A 67 5.97 -17.21 -2.50
CA ARG A 67 4.79 -17.82 -3.17
C ARG A 67 3.48 -17.20 -2.68
N ALA A 68 3.32 -16.99 -1.37
CA ALA A 68 2.11 -16.37 -0.82
C ALA A 68 1.92 -14.93 -1.32
N LEU A 69 2.97 -14.12 -1.35
CA LEU A 69 2.92 -12.76 -1.86
C LEU A 69 2.54 -12.72 -3.35
N ARG A 70 3.23 -13.53 -4.18
CA ARG A 70 2.93 -13.65 -5.63
C ARG A 70 1.52 -14.17 -5.87
N TYR A 71 1.06 -15.11 -5.06
CA TYR A 71 -0.32 -15.59 -5.10
C TYR A 71 -1.32 -14.45 -4.86
N VAL A 72 -1.11 -13.61 -3.84
CA VAL A 72 -1.98 -12.45 -3.60
C VAL A 72 -1.97 -11.48 -4.78
N ILE A 73 -0.80 -11.12 -5.31
CA ILE A 73 -0.66 -10.24 -6.47
C ILE A 73 -1.41 -10.81 -7.69
N ASN A 74 -1.25 -12.10 -7.97
CA ASN A 74 -1.95 -12.76 -9.07
C ASN A 74 -3.46 -12.79 -8.83
N ARG A 75 -3.92 -13.18 -7.63
CA ARG A 75 -5.34 -13.21 -7.26
C ARG A 75 -6.01 -11.85 -7.41
N VAL A 76 -5.35 -10.77 -7.05
CA VAL A 76 -5.88 -9.40 -7.17
C VAL A 76 -5.99 -8.96 -8.65
N ASN A 77 -5.13 -9.50 -9.51
CA ASN A 77 -5.17 -9.26 -10.95
C ASN A 77 -6.07 -10.24 -11.72
N LEU A 78 -6.53 -11.35 -11.11
CA LEU A 78 -7.42 -12.30 -11.76
C LEU A 78 -8.70 -11.61 -12.26
N ASN A 79 -9.18 -12.05 -13.42
CA ASN A 79 -10.40 -11.55 -14.08
C ASN A 79 -10.36 -10.07 -14.47
N ARG A 80 -9.18 -9.44 -14.51
CA ARG A 80 -9.02 -8.07 -15.03
C ARG A 80 -8.55 -8.10 -16.48
N LEU A 81 -9.10 -7.19 -17.29
CA LEU A 81 -8.72 -7.02 -18.70
C LEU A 81 -7.25 -6.57 -18.86
N ARG A 82 -6.68 -5.93 -17.84
CA ARG A 82 -5.28 -5.49 -17.82
C ARG A 82 -4.68 -5.78 -16.45
N HIS A 83 -3.46 -6.29 -16.44
CA HIS A 83 -2.67 -6.42 -15.21
C HIS A 83 -2.27 -5.03 -14.71
N MET A 84 -2.45 -4.80 -13.41
CA MET A 84 -2.00 -3.57 -12.77
C MET A 84 -0.47 -3.55 -12.74
N LYS A 85 0.11 -2.39 -13.08
CA LYS A 85 1.54 -2.17 -12.89
C LYS A 85 1.84 -2.14 -11.39
N LEU A 86 2.80 -2.97 -10.96
CA LEU A 86 3.32 -2.97 -9.60
C LEU A 86 4.35 -1.86 -9.43
N PHE A 87 4.37 -1.25 -8.26
CA PHE A 87 5.39 -0.32 -7.79
C PHE A 87 5.87 -0.78 -6.41
N LEU A 88 7.17 -1.00 -6.27
CA LEU A 88 7.79 -1.27 -4.98
C LEU A 88 8.11 0.06 -4.31
N ILE A 89 7.66 0.23 -3.06
CA ILE A 89 7.85 1.47 -2.31
C ILE A 89 8.40 1.12 -0.94
N ARG A 90 9.54 1.70 -0.59
CA ARG A 90 10.06 1.66 0.78
C ARG A 90 9.45 2.81 1.57
N GLN A 91 9.24 2.59 2.85
CA GLN A 91 8.89 3.69 3.75
C GLN A 91 10.02 4.75 3.76
N GLN A 92 9.65 6.03 3.76
CA GLN A 92 10.53 7.20 3.57
C GLN A 92 11.18 7.34 2.18
N ASP A 93 10.78 6.53 1.20
CA ASP A 93 11.24 6.69 -0.18
C ASP A 93 10.51 7.84 -0.90
N ALA A 94 11.11 8.41 -1.94
CA ALA A 94 10.53 9.56 -2.65
C ALA A 94 9.14 9.27 -3.24
N LEU A 95 8.92 8.02 -3.71
CA LEU A 95 7.65 7.56 -4.25
C LEU A 95 6.57 7.36 -3.18
N GLU A 96 6.92 7.32 -1.89
CA GLU A 96 5.94 7.17 -0.80
C GLU A 96 4.98 8.36 -0.77
N ALA A 97 5.47 9.58 -0.99
CA ALA A 97 4.63 10.78 -1.06
C ALA A 97 3.58 10.70 -2.19
N TRP A 98 3.93 10.05 -3.31
CA TRP A 98 2.99 9.78 -4.38
C TRP A 98 1.96 8.71 -4.00
N MET A 99 2.40 7.61 -3.39
CA MET A 99 1.50 6.54 -2.92
C MET A 99 0.53 7.01 -1.84
N LYS A 100 0.94 7.92 -0.95
CA LYS A 100 0.06 8.48 0.09
C LYS A 100 -1.19 9.16 -0.47
N LYS A 101 -1.17 9.62 -1.73
CA LYS A 101 -2.36 10.17 -2.42
C LYS A 101 -3.47 9.14 -2.63
N PHE A 102 -3.16 7.84 -2.52
CA PHE A 102 -4.13 6.75 -2.63
C PHE A 102 -4.67 6.29 -1.27
N LEU A 103 -4.19 6.86 -0.17
CA LEU A 103 -4.72 6.65 1.17
C LEU A 103 -5.88 7.62 1.39
N VAL A 104 -7.02 7.27 0.81
CA VAL A 104 -8.18 8.18 0.62
C VAL A 104 -8.82 8.69 1.90
N GLU A 105 -8.50 8.12 3.05
CA GLU A 105 -9.02 8.58 4.33
C GLU A 105 -8.18 9.70 4.95
N ASP A 106 -6.93 9.83 4.51
CA ASP A 106 -6.01 10.84 5.01
C ASP A 106 -6.29 12.21 4.38
N ARG A 107 -5.89 13.26 5.10
CA ARG A 107 -5.93 14.62 4.57
C ARG A 107 -4.90 14.77 3.45
N THR A 108 -5.30 15.39 2.35
CA THR A 108 -4.41 15.78 1.26
C THR A 108 -4.37 17.31 1.12
N SER A 109 -3.54 17.83 0.23
CA SER A 109 -3.47 19.28 -0.03
C SER A 109 -4.77 19.86 -0.59
N SER A 110 -5.59 19.04 -1.25
CA SER A 110 -6.83 19.47 -1.91
C SER A 110 -8.10 18.93 -1.28
N MET A 111 -8.03 17.88 -0.45
CA MET A 111 -9.20 17.23 0.15
C MET A 111 -9.05 17.09 1.68
N PRO A 112 -10.14 17.32 2.44
CA PRO A 112 -10.17 17.04 3.86
C PRO A 112 -9.98 15.54 4.14
N SER A 113 -9.56 15.18 5.36
CA SER A 113 -9.60 13.79 5.80
C SER A 113 -11.03 13.27 5.84
N TYR A 114 -11.20 11.95 5.93
CA TYR A 114 -12.52 11.33 6.10
C TYR A 114 -13.29 11.91 7.30
N VAL A 115 -12.63 12.10 8.44
CA VAL A 115 -13.25 12.63 9.67
C VAL A 115 -13.64 14.11 9.49
N ASP A 116 -12.74 14.90 8.90
CA ASP A 116 -13.00 16.32 8.61
C ASP A 116 -14.19 16.49 7.66
N TYR A 117 -14.29 15.62 6.65
CA TYR A 117 -15.38 15.61 5.68
C TYR A 117 -16.73 15.33 6.35
N LEU A 118 -16.80 14.31 7.23
CA LEU A 118 -18.01 14.02 8.00
C LEU A 118 -18.43 15.21 8.88
N CYS A 119 -17.47 15.85 9.55
CA CYS A 119 -17.72 17.06 10.33
C CYS A 119 -18.21 18.23 9.47
N ASN A 120 -17.77 18.34 8.21
CA ASN A 120 -18.25 19.35 7.27
C ASN A 120 -19.70 19.09 6.85
N ILE A 121 -20.01 17.87 6.40
CA ILE A 121 -21.37 17.46 6.01
C ILE A 121 -22.36 17.67 7.17
N HIS A 122 -21.97 17.28 8.38
CA HIS A 122 -22.82 17.48 9.56
C HIS A 122 -23.12 18.96 9.83
N ARG A 123 -22.16 19.87 9.60
CA ARG A 123 -22.37 21.33 9.72
C ARG A 123 -23.29 21.86 8.63
N GLU A 124 -23.10 21.43 7.38
CA GLU A 124 -23.96 21.84 6.26
C GLU A 124 -25.41 21.41 6.46
N ILE A 125 -25.64 20.17 6.90
CA ILE A 125 -26.99 19.66 7.20
C ILE A 125 -27.65 20.52 8.29
N ARG A 126 -26.95 20.83 9.37
CA ARG A 126 -27.49 21.69 10.44
C ARG A 126 -27.85 23.09 9.95
N SER A 127 -27.03 23.65 9.06
CA SER A 127 -27.27 25.00 8.50
C SER A 127 -28.46 25.05 7.55
N LEU A 128 -28.89 23.93 6.97
CA LEU A 128 -30.09 23.88 6.11
C LEU A 128 -31.38 23.66 6.90
N LEU A 129 -31.28 23.11 8.11
CA LEU A 129 -32.40 22.80 9.00
C LEU A 129 -32.69 23.91 10.02
N THR A 130 -31.82 24.92 10.11
CA THR A 130 -31.96 26.10 10.99
C THR A 130 -32.12 27.33 10.13
#